data_AF-A0A847BTK4-F1
#
_entry.id   AF-A0A847BTK4-F1
#
_cell.length_a   1.000
_cell.length_b   1.000
_cell.length_c   1.000
_cell.angle_alpha   90.00
_cell.angle_beta   90.00
_cell.angle_gamma   90.00
#
_symmetry.space_group_name_H-M   'P 1'
#
loop_
_entity.id
_entity.type
_entity.pdbx_description
1 polymer ?
#
loop_
_entity_poly.entity_id
_entity_poly.type
_entity_poly.pdbx_seq_one_letter_code
_entity_poly.pdbx_strand_id
1 'polypeptide(L)'
;MHNLFLVITILVALTLLAIFWYTKRPKYLRYKEEIIHGALWRWKWSGRTIVGLWCYCPNCKGSLTFDDTLCKATQKLGDKSTFFICTHCEVGQVGSVKGGDRRYVLTLVKRDILRKAQTLPSLKGKNES
;
A
#
# COMPACT_ATOMS: atom_id res chain seq x y z
N MET A 1 -2.63 -44.55 -27.38
CA MET A 1 -2.51 -44.63 -25.89
C MET A 1 -1.30 -43.83 -25.37
N HIS A 2 -0.10 -43.99 -25.93
CA HIS A 2 1.12 -43.27 -25.49
C HIS A 2 1.00 -41.72 -25.47
N ASN A 3 0.40 -41.13 -26.51
CA ASN A 3 0.23 -39.67 -26.59
C ASN A 3 -0.73 -39.12 -25.52
N LEU A 4 -1.71 -39.91 -25.07
CA LEU A 4 -2.64 -39.51 -24.02
C LEU A 4 -1.95 -39.45 -22.64
N PHE A 5 -1.08 -40.44 -22.35
CA PHE A 5 -0.28 -40.44 -21.12
C PHE A 5 0.71 -39.27 -21.06
N LEU A 6 1.30 -38.88 -22.20
CA LEU A 6 2.18 -37.70 -22.30
C LEU A 6 1.42 -36.39 -22.05
N VAL A 7 0.22 -36.24 -22.59
CA VAL A 7 -0.61 -35.04 -22.36
C VAL A 7 -1.00 -34.91 -20.88
N ILE A 8 -1.40 -36.01 -20.23
CA ILE A 8 -1.76 -36.01 -18.80
C ILE A 8 -0.55 -35.65 -17.93
N THR A 9 0.63 -36.21 -18.22
CA THR A 9 1.84 -35.90 -17.45
C THR A 9 2.25 -34.42 -17.59
N ILE A 10 2.14 -33.83 -18.78
CA ILE A 10 2.41 -32.40 -19.00
C ILE A 10 1.42 -31.53 -18.21
N LEU A 11 0.12 -31.85 -18.24
CA LEU A 11 -0.90 -31.10 -17.49
C LEU A 11 -0.64 -31.17 -15.98
N VAL A 12 -0.33 -32.35 -15.45
CA VAL A 12 0.02 -32.53 -14.03
C VAL A 12 1.28 -31.72 -13.69
N ALA A 13 2.33 -31.78 -14.51
CA ALA A 13 3.54 -30.99 -14.29
C ALA A 13 3.27 -29.48 -14.28
N LEU A 14 2.47 -28.96 -15.21
CA LEU A 14 2.09 -27.55 -15.28
C LEU A 14 1.29 -27.10 -14.06
N THR A 15 0.35 -27.92 -13.58
CA THR A 15 -0.43 -27.61 -12.37
C THR A 15 0.44 -27.59 -11.13
N LEU A 16 1.35 -28.54 -10.96
CA LEU A 16 2.30 -28.58 -9.83
C LEU A 16 3.25 -27.37 -9.85
N LEU A 17 3.75 -26.99 -11.03
CA LEU A 17 4.54 -25.77 -11.22
C LEU A 17 3.75 -24.53 -10.79
N ALA A 18 2.51 -24.38 -11.27
CA ALA A 18 1.67 -23.23 -10.91
C ALA A 18 1.42 -23.13 -9.39
N ILE A 19 1.16 -24.26 -8.72
CA ILE A 19 0.98 -24.33 -7.26
C ILE A 19 2.28 -23.94 -6.54
N PHE A 20 3.43 -24.43 -7.00
CA PHE A 20 4.74 -24.08 -6.44
C PHE A 20 5.02 -22.57 -6.53
N TRP A 21 4.76 -21.96 -7.70
CA TRP A 21 4.89 -20.51 -7.87
C TRP A 21 3.91 -19.72 -7.01
N TYR A 22 2.68 -20.22 -6.83
CA TYR A 22 1.66 -19.57 -6.00
C TYR A 22 2.02 -19.60 -4.51
N THR A 23 2.49 -20.74 -4.00
CA THR A 23 2.91 -20.90 -2.59
C THR A 23 4.15 -20.08 -2.23
N LYS A 24 5.03 -19.82 -3.19
CA LYS A 24 6.21 -18.96 -3.01
C LYS A 24 5.89 -17.45 -3.01
N ARG A 25 4.63 -17.04 -3.20
CA ARG A 25 4.29 -15.61 -3.19
C ARG A 25 4.47 -15.02 -1.78
N PRO A 26 5.23 -13.92 -1.63
CA PRO A 26 5.51 -13.37 -0.32
C PRO A 26 4.25 -12.77 0.31
N LYS A 27 4.09 -13.00 1.63
CA LYS A 27 2.91 -12.57 2.42
C LYS A 27 2.69 -11.06 2.37
N TYR A 28 3.75 -10.24 2.23
CA TYR A 28 3.60 -8.78 2.12
C TYR A 28 2.73 -8.36 0.92
N LEU A 29 2.62 -9.18 -0.13
CA LEU A 29 1.76 -8.86 -1.28
C LEU A 29 0.29 -8.74 -0.89
N ARG A 30 -0.14 -9.31 0.25
CA ARG A 30 -1.52 -9.18 0.77
C ARG A 30 -1.73 -7.91 1.59
N TYR A 31 -0.66 -7.33 2.13
CA TYR A 31 -0.71 -6.08 2.89
C TYR A 31 -0.85 -4.90 1.92
N LYS A 32 -2.09 -4.50 1.62
CA LYS A 32 -2.43 -3.50 0.59
C LYS A 32 -3.28 -2.34 1.10
N GLU A 33 -3.74 -2.41 2.34
CA GLU A 33 -4.51 -1.35 2.97
C GLU A 33 -4.26 -1.29 4.47
N GLU A 34 -4.34 -0.08 5.02
CA GLU A 34 -4.19 0.18 6.46
C GLU A 34 -4.72 1.57 6.82
N ILE A 35 -5.20 1.77 8.05
CA ILE A 35 -5.54 3.09 8.57
C ILE A 35 -4.27 3.76 9.14
N ILE A 36 -3.88 4.89 8.57
CA ILE A 36 -2.68 5.67 8.98
C ILE A 36 -3.07 7.15 9.07
N HIS A 37 -2.76 7.77 10.20
CA HIS A 37 -3.12 9.17 10.50
C HIS A 37 -4.63 9.47 10.33
N GLY A 38 -5.49 8.53 10.75
CA GLY A 38 -6.95 8.66 10.70
C GLY A 38 -7.60 8.36 9.34
N ALA A 39 -6.83 8.27 8.26
CA ALA A 39 -7.33 7.95 6.92
C ALA A 39 -7.05 6.49 6.52
N LEU A 40 -7.93 5.89 5.72
CA LEU A 40 -7.72 4.57 5.13
C LEU A 40 -6.81 4.71 3.91
N TRP A 41 -5.62 4.11 3.94
CA TRP A 41 -4.69 4.10 2.82
C TRP A 41 -4.79 2.80 2.05
N ARG A 42 -4.72 2.90 0.72
CA ARG A 42 -4.68 1.73 -0.17
C ARG A 42 -3.56 1.87 -1.18
N TRP A 43 -2.93 0.75 -1.51
CA TRP A 43 -1.86 0.69 -2.50
C TRP A 43 -1.78 -0.66 -3.20
N LYS A 44 -0.98 -0.72 -4.27
CA LYS A 44 -0.62 -1.95 -4.95
C LYS A 44 0.88 -2.16 -4.86
N TRP A 45 1.29 -3.42 -4.87
CA TRP A 45 2.71 -3.81 -4.96
C TRP A 45 3.08 -4.06 -6.41
N SER A 46 4.14 -3.40 -6.87
CA SER A 46 4.86 -3.75 -8.09
C SER A 46 6.27 -4.20 -7.69
N GLY A 47 6.47 -5.52 -7.57
CA GLY A 47 7.65 -6.08 -6.92
C GLY A 47 7.78 -5.59 -5.47
N ARG A 48 8.90 -4.93 -5.15
CA ARG A 48 9.17 -4.32 -3.83
C ARG A 48 8.75 -2.84 -3.74
N THR A 49 8.07 -2.32 -4.76
CA THR A 49 7.67 -0.91 -4.82
C THR A 49 6.16 -0.74 -4.60
N ILE A 50 5.81 0.38 -3.96
CA ILE A 50 4.43 0.80 -3.73
C ILE A 50 3.99 1.68 -4.91
N VAL A 51 2.88 1.32 -5.55
CA VAL A 51 2.28 2.07 -6.66
C VAL A 51 0.80 2.35 -6.37
N GLY A 52 0.29 3.47 -6.90
CA GLY A 52 -1.11 3.88 -6.72
C GLY A 52 -1.50 4.12 -5.26
N LEU A 53 -0.57 4.62 -4.44
CA LEU A 53 -0.83 4.96 -3.04
C LEU A 53 -1.79 6.15 -2.96
N TRP A 54 -2.94 5.95 -2.30
CA TRP A 54 -3.92 7.01 -2.07
C TRP A 54 -4.68 6.80 -0.76
N CYS A 55 -5.29 7.86 -0.23
CA CYS A 55 -6.09 7.83 0.99
C CYS A 55 -7.59 7.98 0.71
N TYR A 56 -8.38 7.31 1.54
CA TYR A 56 -9.82 7.14 1.43
C TYR A 56 -10.46 7.36 2.79
N CYS A 57 -11.72 7.79 2.79
CA CYS A 57 -12.49 7.92 4.01
C CYS A 57 -12.76 6.52 4.60
N PRO A 58 -12.46 6.27 5.89
CA PRO A 58 -12.79 4.99 6.52
C PRO A 58 -14.31 4.76 6.61
N ASN A 59 -15.12 5.81 6.61
CA ASN A 59 -16.57 5.72 6.72
C ASN A 59 -17.24 5.44 5.36
N CYS A 60 -17.14 6.37 4.40
CA CYS A 60 -17.83 6.25 3.11
C CYS A 60 -16.99 5.58 2.00
N LYS A 61 -15.71 5.30 2.24
CA LYS A 61 -14.74 4.75 1.26
C LYS A 61 -14.47 5.67 0.05
N GLY A 62 -14.97 6.90 0.05
CA GLY A 62 -14.67 7.92 -0.96
C GLY A 62 -13.21 8.39 -0.89
N SER A 63 -12.66 8.82 -2.03
CA SER A 63 -11.29 9.35 -2.09
C SER A 63 -11.18 10.66 -1.31
N LEU A 64 -10.13 10.80 -0.51
CA LEU A 64 -9.86 12.03 0.23
C LEU A 64 -9.03 13.00 -0.60
N THR A 65 -9.24 14.29 -0.35
CA THR A 65 -8.44 15.38 -0.89
C THR A 65 -7.47 15.88 0.18
N PHE A 66 -6.30 16.35 -0.26
CA PHE A 66 -5.29 16.95 0.61
C PHE A 66 -5.51 18.46 0.68
N ASP A 67 -5.71 19.00 1.86
CA ASP A 67 -5.66 20.43 2.12
C ASP A 67 -4.31 20.77 2.77
N ASP A 68 -3.40 21.32 1.96
CA ASP A 68 -2.04 21.72 2.35
C ASP A 68 -1.89 23.26 2.39
N THR A 69 -3.00 24.00 2.47
CA THR A 69 -3.01 25.47 2.52
C THR A 69 -2.20 26.01 3.70
N LEU A 70 -2.39 25.45 4.90
CA LEU A 70 -1.66 25.84 6.11
C LEU A 70 -0.15 25.57 5.99
N CYS A 71 0.22 24.49 5.31
CA CYS A 71 1.61 24.17 5.01
C CYS A 71 2.27 25.20 4.08
N LYS A 72 1.53 25.72 3.09
CA LYS A 72 2.03 26.70 2.13
C LYS A 72 2.07 28.11 2.69
N ALA A 73 1.12 28.47 3.55
CA ALA A 73 1.01 29.79 4.15
C ALA A 73 2.06 30.04 5.26
N THR A 74 2.47 28.99 5.97
CA THR A 74 3.29 29.16 7.18
C THR A 74 4.79 28.96 6.92
N GLN A 75 5.61 29.89 7.42
CA GLN A 75 7.08 29.79 7.33
C GLN A 75 7.68 28.84 8.40
N LYS A 76 7.05 28.75 9.58
CA LYS A 76 7.51 27.88 10.67
C LYS A 76 7.17 26.42 10.38
N LEU A 77 8.19 25.56 10.41
CA LEU A 77 8.05 24.13 10.10
C LEU A 77 7.07 23.40 11.05
N GLY A 78 7.02 23.80 12.32
CA GLY A 78 6.16 23.18 13.34
C GLY A 78 4.66 23.41 13.13
N ASP A 79 4.31 24.46 12.39
CA ASP A 79 2.92 24.87 12.14
C ASP A 79 2.41 24.37 10.79
N LYS A 80 3.28 23.73 9.99
CA LYS A 80 2.88 23.13 8.72
C LYS A 80 2.04 21.90 8.99
N SER A 81 0.83 21.88 8.46
CA SER A 81 -0.03 20.69 8.47
C SER A 81 -0.68 20.48 7.12
N THR A 82 -0.93 19.21 6.82
CA THR A 82 -1.78 18.79 5.71
C THR A 82 -2.95 18.00 6.28
N PHE A 83 -4.16 18.39 5.90
CA PHE A 83 -5.40 17.77 6.33
C PHE A 83 -5.95 16.84 5.26
N PHE A 84 -6.66 15.79 5.67
CA PHE A 84 -7.37 14.87 4.78
C PHE A 84 -8.85 15.15 4.82
N ILE A 85 -9.40 15.62 3.71
CA ILE A 85 -10.77 16.09 3.62
C ILE A 85 -11.63 15.11 2.80
N CYS A 86 -12.75 14.67 3.38
CA CYS A 86 -13.80 13.94 2.68
C CYS A 86 -14.84 14.92 2.16
N THR A 87 -15.08 14.92 0.84
CA THR A 87 -16.15 15.73 0.21
C THR A 87 -17.47 14.99 0.10
N HIS A 88 -17.49 13.70 0.46
CA HIS A 88 -18.67 12.83 0.37
C HIS A 88 -19.36 12.64 1.73
N CYS A 89 -18.74 13.11 2.81
CA CYS A 89 -19.16 12.87 4.18
C CYS A 89 -19.38 14.20 4.90
N GLU A 90 -20.31 14.25 5.84
CA GLU A 90 -20.45 15.39 6.76
C GLU A 90 -19.26 15.54 7.74
N VAL A 91 -18.45 14.49 7.89
CA VAL A 91 -17.24 14.49 8.75
C VAL A 91 -16.26 15.60 8.35
N GLY A 92 -16.19 15.95 7.06
CA GLY A 92 -15.26 16.97 6.56
C GLY A 92 -13.81 16.55 6.70
N GLN A 93 -13.19 16.77 7.86
CA GLN A 93 -11.79 16.43 8.15
C GLN A 93 -11.67 15.04 8.78
N VAL A 94 -11.02 14.11 8.06
CA VAL A 94 -10.81 12.72 8.48
C VAL A 94 -9.53 12.54 9.29
N GLY A 95 -8.50 13.34 9.01
CA GLY A 95 -7.21 13.23 9.67
C GLY A 95 -6.24 14.33 9.26
N SER A 96 -5.03 14.28 9.81
CA SER A 96 -4.00 15.28 9.54
C SER A 96 -2.60 14.76 9.77
N VAL A 97 -1.62 15.35 9.08
CA VAL A 97 -0.20 15.13 9.31
C VAL A 97 0.50 16.48 9.48
N LYS A 98 1.36 16.57 10.49
CA LYS A 98 2.22 17.74 10.73
C LYS A 98 3.55 17.62 9.98
N GLY A 99 4.15 18.76 9.66
CA GLY A 99 5.53 18.91 9.18
C GLY A 99 5.70 19.08 7.68
N GLY A 100 4.65 18.99 6.85
CA GLY A 100 4.83 19.19 5.41
C GLY A 100 3.57 19.10 4.56
N ASP A 101 3.79 19.23 3.26
CA ASP A 101 2.77 19.28 2.20
C ASP A 101 2.30 17.88 1.78
N ARG A 102 1.45 17.81 0.76
CA ARG A 102 1.00 16.53 0.18
C ARG A 102 2.16 15.60 -0.21
N ARG A 103 3.26 16.12 -0.77
CA ARG A 103 4.40 15.29 -1.21
C ARG A 103 5.13 14.69 0.00
N TYR A 104 5.33 15.50 1.03
CA TYR A 104 5.88 15.04 2.30
C TYR A 104 5.02 13.94 2.92
N VAL A 105 3.71 14.14 3.00
CA VAL A 105 2.78 13.15 3.55
C VAL A 105 2.84 11.83 2.79
N LEU A 106 2.79 11.87 1.45
CA LEU A 106 2.88 10.65 0.64
C LEU A 106 4.20 9.90 0.87
N THR A 107 5.31 10.64 1.01
CA THR A 107 6.63 10.05 1.28
C THR A 107 6.69 9.43 2.68
N LEU A 108 6.16 10.13 3.69
CA LEU A 108 6.08 9.68 5.07
C LEU A 108 5.29 8.37 5.18
N VAL A 109 4.09 8.35 4.62
CA VAL A 109 3.20 7.17 4.63
C VAL A 109 3.83 6.01 3.87
N LYS A 110 4.41 6.28 2.69
CA LYS A 110 5.14 5.25 1.92
C LYS A 110 6.25 4.61 2.73
N ARG A 111 7.04 5.41 3.46
CA ARG A 111 8.13 4.94 4.33
C ARG A 111 7.59 4.05 5.46
N ASP A 112 6.49 4.44 6.09
CA ASP A 112 5.91 3.68 7.20
C ASP A 112 5.32 2.34 6.72
N ILE A 113 4.66 2.32 5.56
CA ILE A 113 4.21 1.07 4.91
C ILE A 113 5.40 0.17 4.60
N LEU A 114 6.49 0.71 4.03
CA LEU A 114 7.69 -0.07 3.73
C LEU A 114 8.33 -0.65 5.00
N ARG A 115 8.42 0.12 6.08
CA ARG A 115 8.92 -0.35 7.38
C ARG A 115 8.08 -1.51 7.92
N LYS A 116 6.76 -1.38 7.90
CA LYS A 116 5.85 -2.45 8.34
C LYS A 116 5.95 -3.68 7.43
N ALA A 117 6.01 -3.48 6.12
CA ALA A 117 6.15 -4.58 5.17
C ALA A 117 7.43 -5.42 5.41
N GLN A 118 8.53 -4.78 5.83
CA GLN A 118 9.79 -5.47 6.20
C GLN A 118 9.64 -6.33 7.45
N THR A 119 8.84 -5.90 8.42
CA THR A 119 8.57 -6.70 9.63
C THR A 119 7.63 -7.88 9.38
N LEU A 120 6.90 -7.91 8.26
CA LEU A 120 6.09 -9.07 7.90
C LEU A 120 7.00 -10.25 7.49
N PRO A 121 6.66 -11.50 7.87
CA PRO A 121 7.54 -12.69 7.78
C PRO A 121 7.80 -13.20 6.34
N SER A 122 8.13 -12.32 5.39
CA SER A 122 8.38 -12.68 3.99
C SER A 122 9.49 -11.88 3.28
N LEU A 123 10.09 -10.87 3.93
CA LEU A 123 11.24 -10.12 3.36
C LEU A 123 12.61 -10.50 3.94
N LYS A 124 12.66 -11.34 4.99
CA LYS A 124 13.90 -11.69 5.70
C LYS A 124 14.86 -12.64 4.93
N GLY A 125 14.54 -13.03 3.69
CA GLY A 125 15.24 -14.13 3.00
C GLY A 125 15.80 -13.83 1.61
N LYS A 126 16.05 -12.58 1.21
CA LYS A 126 16.56 -12.32 -0.16
C LYS A 126 17.53 -11.14 -0.32
N ASN A 127 18.25 -10.78 0.74
CA ASN A 127 19.29 -9.74 0.69
C ASN A 127 20.64 -10.22 1.30
N GLU A 128 20.99 -11.49 1.13
CA GLU A 128 22.34 -12.01 1.35
C GLU A 128 22.62 -13.05 0.27
N SER A 129 23.28 -12.63 -0.81
CA SER A 129 24.08 -13.43 -1.75
C SER A 129 24.85 -12.48 -2.65
#